data_AF-A0A7V6W2C3-F1
#
_entry.id   AF-A0A7V6W2C3-F1
#
_cell.length_a   1.000
_cell.length_b   1.000
_cell.length_c   1.000
_cell.angle_alpha   90.00
_cell.angle_beta   90.00
_cell.angle_gamma   90.00
#
_symmetry.space_group_name_H-M   'P 1'
#
loop_
_entity.id
_entity.type
_entity.pdbx_description
1 polymer ?
#
loop_
_entity_poly.entity_id
_entity_poly.type
_entity_poly.pdbx_seq_one_letter_code
_entity_poly.pdbx_strand_id
1 'polypeptide(L)'
;MINEVYLGIIDYSSFIIFVLILTLILGIYLNYKFKRFKFDIKNIKLYSLFLNLDRQAIISFSASLIKYMFIIWHLIFMPEFSTYTILLLILLSLIGPTSIDRYISIIPDLFNSGIEYTILILIKYLIEYLKEVNVIWYVVLMIILLIIFIIISSTYSLFKRINDILVREKKQYEK
;
A
#
# COMPACT_ATOMS: atom_id res chain seq x y z
N MET A 1 -7.45 -13.90 24.03
CA MET A 1 -6.98 -14.81 22.97
C MET A 1 -8.05 -15.20 21.95
N ILE A 2 -9.02 -16.09 22.23
CA ILE A 2 -9.97 -16.53 21.18
C ILE A 2 -10.80 -15.35 20.64
N ASN A 3 -11.38 -14.53 21.51
CA ASN A 3 -12.15 -13.34 21.09
C ASN A 3 -11.30 -12.29 20.34
N GLU A 4 -10.02 -12.13 20.67
CA GLU A 4 -9.11 -11.20 19.96
C GLU A 4 -8.77 -11.69 18.56
N VAL A 5 -8.61 -13.02 18.40
CA VAL A 5 -8.41 -13.64 17.09
C VAL A 5 -9.66 -13.50 16.23
N TYR A 6 -10.85 -13.73 16.80
CA TYR A 6 -12.12 -13.54 16.08
C TYR A 6 -12.35 -12.08 15.67
N LEU A 7 -12.09 -11.11 16.54
CA LEU A 7 -12.19 -9.68 16.21
C LEU A 7 -11.19 -9.30 15.12
N GLY A 8 -9.95 -9.77 15.22
CA GLY A 8 -8.96 -9.59 14.16
C GLY A 8 -9.44 -10.14 12.81
N ILE A 9 -9.96 -11.37 12.78
CA ILE A 9 -10.48 -11.99 11.54
C ILE A 9 -11.61 -11.16 10.92
N ILE A 10 -12.52 -10.62 11.75
CA ILE A 10 -13.62 -9.77 11.26
C ILE A 10 -13.07 -8.48 10.65
N ASP A 11 -12.11 -7.81 11.29
CA ASP A 11 -11.51 -6.60 10.74
C ASP A 11 -10.79 -6.88 9.41
N TYR A 12 -10.00 -7.94 9.33
CA TYR A 12 -9.33 -8.35 8.07
C TYR A 12 -10.30 -8.83 6.99
N SER A 13 -11.48 -9.34 7.35
CA SER A 13 -12.51 -9.70 6.35
C SER A 13 -12.98 -8.47 5.57
N SER A 14 -13.11 -7.32 6.23
CA SER A 14 -13.48 -6.07 5.57
C SER A 14 -12.36 -5.54 4.66
N PHE A 15 -11.09 -5.78 5.01
CA PHE A 15 -9.96 -5.50 4.11
C PHE A 15 -10.04 -6.32 2.82
N ILE A 16 -10.33 -7.62 2.91
CA ILE A 16 -10.44 -8.50 1.74
C ILE A 16 -11.58 -8.00 0.82
N ILE A 17 -12.73 -7.67 1.40
CA ILE A 17 -13.87 -7.12 0.65
C ILE A 17 -13.49 -5.79 -0.02
N PHE A 18 -12.80 -4.91 0.70
CA PHE A 18 -12.32 -3.63 0.16
C PHE A 18 -11.39 -3.84 -1.04
N VAL A 19 -10.41 -4.73 -0.93
CA VAL A 19 -9.48 -5.05 -2.02
C VAL A 19 -10.21 -5.61 -3.23
N LEU A 20 -11.17 -6.52 -3.03
CA LEU A 20 -12.01 -7.09 -4.10
C LEU A 20 -12.83 -6.03 -4.83
N ILE A 21 -13.47 -5.12 -4.08
CA ILE A 21 -14.24 -4.02 -4.67
C ILE A 21 -13.32 -3.10 -5.47
N LEU A 22 -12.16 -2.73 -4.91
CA LEU A 22 -11.23 -1.83 -5.59
C LEU A 22 -10.69 -2.46 -6.89
N THR A 23 -10.34 -3.75 -6.86
CA THR A 23 -9.89 -4.47 -8.06
C THR A 23 -10.99 -4.62 -9.11
N LEU A 24 -12.25 -4.84 -8.70
CA LEU A 24 -13.38 -4.83 -9.63
C LEU A 24 -13.59 -3.45 -10.27
N ILE A 25 -13.55 -2.38 -9.49
CA ILE A 25 -13.69 -1.01 -10.01
C ILE A 25 -12.55 -0.69 -10.98
N LEU A 26 -11.30 -1.00 -10.61
CA LEU A 26 -10.14 -0.84 -11.49
C LEU A 26 -10.29 -1.68 -12.76
N GLY A 27 -10.74 -2.93 -12.66
CA GLY A 27 -10.98 -3.81 -13.80
C GLY A 27 -12.03 -3.26 -14.77
N ILE A 28 -13.16 -2.76 -14.24
CA ILE A 28 -14.21 -2.12 -15.04
C ILE A 28 -13.70 -0.83 -15.68
N TYR A 29 -13.01 0.02 -14.92
CA TYR A 29 -12.45 1.28 -15.40
C TYR A 29 -11.42 1.04 -16.51
N LEU A 30 -10.51 0.09 -16.32
CA LEU A 30 -9.53 -0.31 -17.32
C LEU A 30 -10.25 -0.88 -18.56
N ASN A 31 -11.24 -1.77 -18.40
CA ASN A 31 -11.99 -2.30 -19.53
C ASN A 31 -12.72 -1.19 -20.32
N TYR A 32 -13.33 -0.22 -19.64
CA TYR A 32 -13.98 0.92 -20.27
C TYR A 32 -12.98 1.82 -21.01
N LYS A 33 -11.85 2.13 -20.37
CA LYS A 33 -10.78 2.94 -20.96
C LYS A 33 -10.17 2.20 -22.16
N PHE A 34 -9.87 0.91 -22.03
CA PHE A 34 -9.26 0.10 -23.09
C PHE A 34 -10.21 -0.21 -24.25
N LYS A 35 -11.52 -0.34 -24.03
CA LYS A 35 -12.52 -0.43 -25.13
C LYS A 35 -12.50 0.79 -26.05
N ARG A 36 -12.05 1.95 -25.58
CA ARG A 36 -11.90 3.18 -26.36
C ARG A 36 -10.46 3.46 -26.83
N PHE A 37 -9.48 2.66 -26.40
CA PHE A 37 -8.11 2.80 -26.85
C PHE A 37 -7.92 2.13 -28.22
N LYS A 38 -7.82 2.94 -29.27
CA LYS A 38 -7.13 2.49 -30.49
C LYS A 38 -5.69 2.14 -30.09
N PHE A 39 -5.21 0.97 -30.52
CA PHE A 39 -3.84 0.48 -30.32
C PHE A 39 -2.84 1.45 -30.96
N ASP A 40 -2.44 2.49 -30.21
CA ASP A 40 -1.49 3.49 -30.66
C ASP A 40 -0.15 3.28 -29.94
N ILE A 41 0.92 3.22 -30.72
CA ILE A 41 2.23 2.62 -30.38
C ILE A 41 2.90 3.32 -29.18
N LYS A 42 2.54 4.56 -28.88
CA LYS A 42 3.04 5.32 -27.71
C LYS A 42 2.52 4.79 -26.37
N ASN A 43 1.32 4.20 -26.33
CA ASN A 43 0.70 3.68 -25.09
C ASN A 43 1.11 2.24 -24.77
N ILE A 44 1.87 1.60 -25.66
CA ILE A 44 2.48 0.29 -25.46
C ILE A 44 3.49 0.33 -24.30
N LYS A 45 4.08 1.50 -23.97
CA LYS A 45 5.11 1.59 -22.91
C LYS A 45 4.65 1.15 -21.52
N LEU A 46 3.41 1.45 -21.12
CA LEU A 46 2.86 1.02 -19.82
C LEU A 46 2.50 -0.47 -19.85
N TYR A 47 1.99 -0.96 -20.98
CA TYR A 47 1.63 -2.37 -21.15
C TYR A 47 2.87 -3.27 -21.28
N SER A 48 3.91 -2.83 -21.98
CA SER A 48 5.22 -3.49 -22.07
C SER A 48 5.92 -3.52 -20.72
N LEU A 49 5.65 -2.52 -19.87
CA LEU A 49 6.19 -2.43 -18.52
C LEU A 49 5.73 -3.58 -17.64
N PHE A 50 4.51 -4.10 -17.85
CA PHE A 50 3.95 -5.23 -17.10
C PHE A 50 4.14 -6.58 -17.83
N LEU A 51 4.17 -6.60 -19.16
CA LEU A 51 4.33 -7.82 -19.97
C LEU A 51 5.73 -8.45 -19.87
N ASN A 52 6.76 -7.65 -19.61
CA ASN A 52 8.15 -8.10 -19.54
C ASN A 52 8.70 -8.23 -18.11
N LEU A 53 7.84 -8.18 -17.08
CA LEU A 53 8.27 -8.34 -15.69
C LEU A 53 8.53 -9.81 -15.38
N ASP A 54 9.68 -10.10 -14.79
CA ASP A 54 9.95 -11.42 -14.23
C ASP A 54 8.97 -11.74 -13.08
N ARG A 55 8.75 -13.03 -12.79
CA ARG A 55 7.87 -13.50 -11.69
C ARG A 55 8.21 -12.81 -10.37
N GLN A 56 9.50 -12.64 -10.12
CA GLN A 56 10.04 -11.96 -8.96
C GLN A 56 9.65 -10.47 -8.87
N ALA A 57 9.67 -9.77 -10.02
CA ALA A 57 9.22 -8.40 -10.13
C ALA A 57 7.70 -8.27 -9.88
N ILE A 58 6.91 -9.21 -10.41
CA ILE A 58 5.46 -9.25 -10.19
C ILE A 58 5.13 -9.42 -8.70
N ILE A 59 5.82 -10.33 -8.00
CA ILE A 59 5.62 -10.56 -6.56
C ILE A 59 5.95 -9.30 -5.76
N SER A 60 7.09 -8.67 -6.06
CA SER A 60 7.52 -7.45 -5.37
C SER A 60 6.56 -6.27 -5.55
N PHE A 61 6.10 -6.07 -6.79
CA PHE A 61 5.09 -5.07 -7.12
C PHE A 61 3.79 -5.34 -6.38
N SER A 62 3.30 -6.58 -6.43
CA SER A 62 2.05 -6.99 -5.78
C SER A 62 2.12 -6.79 -4.26
N ALA A 63 3.23 -7.16 -3.61
CA ALA A 63 3.42 -6.94 -2.18
C ALA A 63 3.37 -5.45 -1.81
N SER A 64 4.02 -4.61 -2.61
CA SER A 64 4.04 -3.15 -2.38
C SER A 64 2.67 -2.52 -2.65
N LEU A 65 1.91 -3.03 -3.62
CA LEU A 65 0.56 -2.58 -3.93
C LEU A 65 -0.43 -3.01 -2.85
N ILE A 66 -0.35 -4.25 -2.36
CA ILE A 66 -1.15 -4.73 -1.21
C ILE A 66 -0.87 -3.87 0.02
N LYS A 67 0.41 -3.56 0.29
CA LYS A 67 0.80 -2.67 1.39
C LYS A 67 0.15 -1.29 1.26
N TYR A 68 0.22 -0.71 0.07
CA TYR A 68 -0.41 0.59 -0.20
C TYR A 68 -1.93 0.57 0.00
N MET A 69 -2.62 -0.46 -0.52
CA MET A 69 -4.05 -0.64 -0.31
C MET A 69 -4.40 -0.86 1.16
N PHE A 70 -3.55 -1.55 1.92
CA PHE A 70 -3.74 -1.78 3.34
C PHE A 70 -3.68 -0.48 4.14
N ILE A 71 -2.74 0.42 3.81
CA ILE A 71 -2.65 1.76 4.43
C ILE A 71 -3.91 2.57 4.12
N ILE A 72 -4.37 2.59 2.86
CA ILE A 72 -5.61 3.29 2.48
C ILE A 72 -6.82 2.72 3.22
N TRP A 73 -6.93 1.40 3.29
CA TRP A 73 -8.03 0.75 4.01
C TRP A 73 -8.03 1.15 5.50
N HIS A 74 -6.86 1.16 6.15
CA HIS A 74 -6.74 1.63 7.53
C HIS A 74 -7.19 3.08 7.70
N LEU A 75 -6.89 3.96 6.74
CA LEU A 75 -7.33 5.36 6.77
C LEU A 75 -8.83 5.56 6.55
N ILE A 76 -9.49 4.65 5.84
CA ILE A 76 -10.93 4.77 5.55
C ILE A 76 -11.75 4.14 6.68
N PHE A 77 -11.40 2.92 7.09
CA PHE A 77 -12.21 2.13 8.01
C PHE A 77 -11.79 2.28 9.46
N MET A 78 -10.58 2.79 9.73
CA MET A 78 -10.02 2.98 11.08
C MET A 78 -10.29 1.78 12.01
N PRO A 79 -9.92 0.55 11.59
CA PRO A 79 -10.10 -0.65 12.40
C PRO A 79 -9.27 -0.57 13.69
N GLU A 80 -9.57 -1.44 14.66
CA GLU A 80 -8.77 -1.54 15.87
C GLU A 80 -7.33 -1.95 15.55
N PHE A 81 -6.36 -1.32 16.21
CA PHE A 81 -4.96 -1.72 16.03
C PHE A 81 -4.72 -3.03 16.78
N SER A 82 -4.40 -4.06 16.01
CA SER A 82 -3.93 -5.32 16.54
C SER A 82 -2.45 -5.47 16.25
N THR A 83 -1.78 -6.34 17.01
CA THR A 83 -0.39 -6.76 16.75
C THR A 83 -0.23 -7.33 15.33
N TYR A 84 -1.33 -7.81 14.72
CA TYR A 84 -1.34 -8.29 13.34
C TYR A 84 -1.12 -7.17 12.32
N THR A 85 -1.52 -5.93 12.61
CA THR A 85 -1.36 -4.77 11.70
C THR A 85 0.12 -4.47 11.46
N ILE A 86 0.92 -4.42 12.52
CA ILE A 86 2.36 -4.19 12.40
C ILE A 86 3.06 -5.40 11.76
N LEU A 87 2.65 -6.63 12.10
CA LEU A 87 3.21 -7.84 11.50
C LEU A 87 2.98 -7.88 9.99
N LEU A 88 1.78 -7.51 9.52
CA LEU A 88 1.47 -7.48 8.10
C LEU A 88 2.29 -6.40 7.37
N LEU A 89 2.42 -5.20 7.94
CA LEU A 89 3.27 -4.14 7.38
C LEU A 89 4.74 -4.56 7.27
N ILE A 90 5.27 -5.22 8.30
CA ILE A 90 6.64 -5.77 8.30
C ILE A 90 6.77 -6.84 7.21
N LEU A 91 5.84 -7.80 7.17
CA LEU A 91 5.87 -8.91 6.23
C LEU A 91 5.84 -8.42 4.77
N LEU A 92 4.92 -7.50 4.44
CA LEU A 92 4.84 -6.92 3.10
C LEU A 92 6.09 -6.11 2.73
N SER A 93 6.74 -5.50 3.71
CA SER A 93 7.97 -4.72 3.51
C SER A 93 9.22 -5.57 3.38
N LEU A 94 9.18 -6.83 3.83
CA LEU A 94 10.22 -7.83 3.61
C LEU A 94 10.09 -8.50 2.23
N ILE A 95 8.87 -8.84 1.80
CA ILE A 95 8.63 -9.58 0.54
C ILE A 95 9.12 -8.78 -0.68
N GLY A 96 8.89 -7.47 -0.70
CA GLY A 96 9.26 -6.61 -1.83
C GLY A 96 10.76 -6.66 -2.18
N PRO A 97 11.64 -6.23 -1.26
CA PRO A 97 13.09 -6.20 -1.47
C PRO A 97 13.73 -7.57 -1.68
N THR A 98 13.28 -8.59 -0.93
CA THR A 98 13.82 -9.95 -1.01
C THR A 98 13.54 -10.58 -2.37
N SER A 99 12.36 -10.31 -2.95
CA SER A 99 12.02 -10.80 -4.28
C SER A 99 12.90 -10.23 -5.40
N ILE A 100 13.63 -9.12 -5.16
CA ILE A 100 14.48 -8.45 -6.16
C ILE A 100 15.97 -8.48 -5.75
N ASP A 101 16.33 -9.33 -4.79
CA ASP A 101 17.69 -9.45 -4.24
C ASP A 101 18.30 -8.13 -3.75
N ARG A 102 17.46 -7.16 -3.37
CA ARG A 102 17.89 -5.85 -2.84
C ARG A 102 17.84 -5.83 -1.31
N TYR A 103 18.60 -6.72 -0.67
CA TYR A 103 18.62 -6.86 0.79
C TYR A 103 18.97 -5.56 1.54
N ILE A 104 19.82 -4.70 0.96
CA ILE A 104 20.18 -3.40 1.56
C ILE A 104 18.96 -2.47 1.69
N SER A 105 17.98 -2.58 0.77
CA SER A 105 16.76 -1.77 0.82
C SER A 105 15.76 -2.21 1.88
N ILE A 106 15.96 -3.37 2.53
CA ILE A 106 15.08 -3.87 3.59
C ILE A 106 15.08 -2.94 4.80
N ILE A 107 16.26 -2.47 5.24
CA ILE A 107 16.39 -1.63 6.44
C ILE A 107 15.58 -0.33 6.30
N PRO A 108 15.77 0.51 5.25
CA PRO A 108 14.97 1.72 5.10
C PRO A 108 13.49 1.43 4.88
N ASP A 109 13.12 0.30 4.25
CA ASP A 109 11.71 -0.06 4.03
C ASP A 109 11.02 -0.49 5.33
N LEU A 110 11.70 -1.22 6.21
CA LEU A 110 11.23 -1.55 7.56
C LEU A 110 11.08 -0.29 8.41
N PHE A 111 12.05 0.61 8.37
CA PHE A 111 11.97 1.88 9.09
C PHE A 111 10.77 2.72 8.62
N ASN A 112 10.56 2.82 7.30
CA ASN A 112 9.41 3.52 6.74
C ASN A 112 8.08 2.87 7.17
N SER A 113 8.05 1.54 7.29
CA SER A 113 6.86 0.82 7.78
C SER A 113 6.56 1.07 9.24
N GLY A 114 7.60 1.22 10.07
CA GLY A 114 7.47 1.65 11.46
C GLY A 114 6.90 3.06 11.58
N ILE A 115 7.36 3.99 10.71
CA ILE A 115 6.80 5.34 10.62
C ILE A 115 5.32 5.29 10.20
N GLU A 116 4.99 4.56 9.14
CA GLU A 116 3.61 4.40 8.65
C GLU A 116 2.70 3.86 9.76
N TYR A 117 3.12 2.81 10.47
CA TYR A 117 2.39 2.25 11.60
C TYR A 117 2.17 3.27 12.73
N THR A 118 3.23 4.01 13.10
CA THR A 118 3.15 5.04 14.15
C THR A 118 2.18 6.15 13.78
N ILE A 119 2.19 6.59 12.52
CA ILE A 119 1.28 7.63 12.03
C ILE A 119 -0.16 7.15 12.03
N LEU A 120 -0.42 5.92 11.58
CA LEU A 120 -1.76 5.32 11.62
C LEU A 120 -2.32 5.29 13.05
N ILE A 121 -1.50 4.89 14.03
CA ILE A 121 -1.87 4.91 15.46
C ILE A 121 -2.18 6.33 15.93
N LEU A 122 -1.30 7.29 15.63
CA LEU A 122 -1.48 8.69 16.02
C LEU A 122 -2.77 9.26 15.47
N ILE A 123 -3.10 8.98 14.19
CA ILE A 123 -4.35 9.41 13.58
C ILE A 123 -5.55 8.86 14.36
N LYS A 124 -5.57 7.57 14.70
CA LYS A 124 -6.68 6.98 15.47
C LYS A 124 -6.81 7.60 16.85
N TYR A 125 -5.73 7.75 17.60
CA TYR A 125 -5.77 8.37 18.92
C TYR A 125 -6.24 9.83 18.87
N LEU A 126 -5.83 10.60 17.86
CA LEU A 126 -6.33 11.96 17.69
C LEU A 126 -7.81 11.99 17.35
N ILE A 127 -8.31 11.04 16.55
CA ILE A 127 -9.74 10.91 16.24
C ILE A 127 -10.53 10.51 17.50
N GLU A 128 -10.04 9.57 18.30
CA GLU A 128 -10.66 9.18 19.57
C GLU A 128 -10.69 10.34 20.56
N TYR A 129 -9.58 11.07 20.70
CA TYR A 129 -9.50 12.28 21.51
C TYR A 129 -10.55 13.33 21.10
N LEU A 130 -10.75 13.54 19.79
CA LEU A 130 -11.78 14.45 19.29
C LEU A 130 -13.21 14.01 19.63
N LYS A 131 -13.46 12.70 19.74
CA LYS A 131 -14.76 12.16 20.16
C LYS A 131 -15.02 12.42 21.65
N GLU A 132 -13.97 12.43 22.47
CA GLU A 132 -14.09 12.61 23.93
C GLU A 132 -14.14 14.09 24.37
N VAL A 133 -13.35 14.96 23.75
CA VAL A 133 -13.08 16.33 24.26
C VAL A 133 -13.80 17.44 23.46
N ASN A 134 -14.74 17.06 22.58
CA ASN A 134 -15.31 17.90 21.52
C ASN A 134 -14.31 18.25 20.41
N VAL A 135 -14.85 18.66 19.25
CA VAL A 135 -14.07 18.92 18.04
C VAL A 135 -13.22 20.17 18.20
N ILE A 136 -11.90 19.99 18.26
CA ILE A 136 -10.91 21.06 18.32
C ILE A 136 -10.23 21.22 16.95
N TRP A 137 -10.32 22.43 16.37
CA TRP A 137 -9.92 22.69 14.99
C TRP A 137 -8.44 22.40 14.69
N TYR A 138 -7.52 22.69 15.62
CA TYR A 138 -6.09 22.45 15.40
C TYR A 138 -5.75 20.95 15.40
N VAL A 139 -6.49 20.14 16.16
CA VAL A 139 -6.34 18.67 16.14
C VAL A 139 -6.83 18.09 14.82
N VAL A 140 -7.95 18.60 14.29
CA VAL A 140 -8.43 18.24 12.95
C VAL A 140 -7.39 18.56 11.88
N LEU A 141 -6.77 19.75 11.95
CA LEU A 141 -5.71 20.15 11.01
C LEU A 141 -4.49 19.22 11.10
N MET A 142 -4.08 18.80 12.31
CA MET A 142 -3.02 17.81 12.49
C MET A 142 -3.38 16.46 11.86
N ILE A 143 -4.60 15.97 12.06
CA ILE A 143 -5.07 14.71 11.44
C ILE A 143 -4.99 14.80 9.92
N ILE A 144 -5.48 15.90 9.32
CA ILE A 144 -5.44 16.10 7.87
C ILE A 144 -4.00 16.09 7.35
N LEU A 145 -3.08 16.78 8.02
CA LEU A 145 -1.67 16.81 7.64
C LEU A 145 -1.03 15.41 7.72
N LEU A 146 -1.34 14.64 8.77
CA LEU A 146 -0.85 13.27 8.93
C LEU A 146 -1.39 12.35 7.83
N ILE A 147 -2.68 12.47 7.47
CA ILE A 147 -3.29 11.72 6.37
C ILE A 147 -2.61 12.06 5.03
N ILE A 148 -2.40 13.34 4.75
CA ILE A 148 -1.71 13.77 3.52
C ILE A 148 -0.28 13.21 3.50
N PHE A 149 0.45 13.33 4.61
CA PHE A 149 1.82 12.86 4.72
C PHE A 149 1.93 11.36 4.47
N ILE A 150 1.08 10.53 5.11
CA ILE A 150 1.14 9.07 4.94
C ILE A 150 0.73 8.64 3.53
N ILE A 151 -0.22 9.33 2.90
CA ILE A 151 -0.60 9.04 1.50
C ILE A 151 0.58 9.35 0.58
N ILE A 152 1.22 10.52 0.74
CA ILE A 152 2.37 10.92 -0.07
C ILE A 152 3.55 9.95 0.14
N SER A 153 3.88 9.60 1.39
CA SER A 153 4.99 8.70 1.70
C SER A 153 4.76 7.29 1.15
N SER A 154 3.55 6.76 1.31
CA SER A 154 3.17 5.44 0.79
C SER A 154 3.18 5.42 -0.74
N THR A 155 2.70 6.49 -1.37
CA THR A 155 2.71 6.65 -2.83
C THR A 155 4.15 6.72 -3.35
N TYR A 156 5.01 7.51 -2.70
CA TYR A 156 6.43 7.57 -3.02
C TYR A 156 7.11 6.20 -2.89
N SER A 157 6.83 5.45 -1.82
CA SER A 157 7.37 4.09 -1.62
C SER A 157 6.97 3.15 -2.76
N LEU A 158 5.69 3.19 -3.18
CA LEU A 158 5.18 2.41 -4.31
C LEU A 158 5.90 2.77 -5.62
N PHE A 159 6.03 4.06 -5.94
CA PHE A 159 6.72 4.50 -7.17
C PHE A 159 8.22 4.20 -7.14
N LYS A 160 8.87 4.37 -5.99
CA LYS A 160 10.27 3.99 -5.79
C LYS A 160 10.44 2.50 -6.05
N ARG A 161 9.52 1.65 -5.57
CA ARG A 161 9.54 0.21 -5.85
C ARG A 161 9.45 -0.03 -7.35
N ILE A 162 8.45 0.52 -8.04
CA ILE A 162 8.29 0.38 -9.50
C ILE A 162 9.58 0.76 -10.22
N ASN A 163 10.22 1.86 -9.84
CA ASN A 163 11.49 2.28 -10.42
C ASN A 163 12.62 1.28 -10.15
N ASP A 164 12.70 0.73 -8.93
CA ASP A 164 13.69 -0.29 -8.59
C ASP A 164 13.53 -1.58 -9.41
N ILE A 165 12.29 -1.98 -9.69
CA ILE A 165 11.96 -3.08 -10.59
C ILE A 165 12.45 -2.77 -12.01
N LEU A 166 12.09 -1.59 -12.53
CA LEU A 166 12.44 -1.18 -13.89
C LEU A 166 13.94 -1.11 -14.13
N VAL A 167 14.68 -0.59 -13.15
CA VAL A 167 16.15 -0.52 -13.22
C VAL A 167 16.77 -1.92 -13.19
N ARG A 168 16.22 -2.86 -12.42
CA ARG A 168 16.69 -4.25 -12.43
C ARG A 168 16.46 -4.89 -13.80
N GLU A 169 15.23 -4.81 -14.30
CA GLU A 169 14.84 -5.40 -15.59
C GLU A 169 15.73 -4.84 -16.71
N LYS A 170 15.92 -3.52 -16.77
CA LYS A 170 16.82 -2.90 -17.76
C LYS A 170 18.24 -3.46 -17.72
N LYS A 171 18.82 -3.67 -16.52
CA LYS A 171 20.15 -4.27 -16.35
C LYS A 171 20.21 -5.75 -16.78
N GLN A 172 19.07 -6.44 -16.79
CA GLN A 172 18.97 -7.84 -17.20
C GLN A 172 18.94 -7.98 -18.74
N TYR A 173 18.40 -6.99 -19.46
CA TYR A 173 18.41 -6.96 -20.94
C TYR A 173 19.70 -6.38 -21.56
N GLU A 174 20.52 -5.67 -20.77
CA GLU A 174 21.83 -5.13 -21.21
C GLU A 174 23.01 -6.11 -21.00
N LYS A 175 22.76 -7.29 -20.41
CA LYS A 175 23.74 -8.38 -20.26
C LYS A 175 23.53 -9.46 -21.32
#